data_AF-A0A947YDX0-F1
#
_entry.id   AF-A0A947YDX0-F1
#
_cell.length_a   1.000
_cell.length_b   1.000
_cell.length_c   1.000
_cell.angle_alpha   90.00
_cell.angle_beta   90.00
_cell.angle_gamma   90.00
#
_symmetry.space_group_name_H-M   'P 1'
#
loop_
_entity.id
_entity.type
_entity.pdbx_description
1 polymer ?
#
loop_
_entity_poly.entity_id
_entity_poly.type
_entity_poly.pdbx_seq_one_letter_code
_entity_poly.pdbx_strand_id
1 'polypeptide(L)'
;MKILMLTPYLPYPDSSGGQIRTLNLLKHLYKNHQITLVSLIKNKSENKYKKHLLKYCHKILTFQRSPNPFTLKNIIRTGFTSQPFLIVRNSAPGVKAAVKKELDTGNYDIIHAETFYVMPSIPETTTPIVLVDQTIEYLVYQHYINNTASIFIRPLFNIDLAKLKYWEKYYWQKA
;
A
#
# COMPACT_ATOMS: atom_id res chain seq x y z
N MET A 1 22.08 -5.02 3.77
CA MET A 1 21.40 -3.99 2.96
C MET A 1 20.31 -3.32 3.77
N LYS A 2 20.02 -2.04 3.49
CA LYS A 2 18.92 -1.25 4.04
C LYS A 2 17.71 -1.28 3.10
N ILE A 3 16.60 -1.78 3.58
CA ILE A 3 15.35 -1.94 2.83
C ILE A 3 14.32 -0.95 3.37
N LEU A 4 13.77 -0.11 2.49
CA LEU A 4 12.59 0.69 2.81
C LEU A 4 11.34 -0.08 2.33
N MET A 5 10.63 -0.70 3.26
CA MET A 5 9.47 -1.54 2.94
C MET A 5 8.17 -0.77 3.17
N LEU A 6 7.34 -0.62 2.12
CA LEU A 6 6.03 0.03 2.19
C LEU A 6 4.92 -1.03 2.13
N THR A 7 3.97 -0.94 3.04
CA THR A 7 2.84 -1.89 3.13
C THR A 7 1.50 -1.17 3.34
N PRO A 8 0.40 -1.65 2.75
CA PRO A 8 -0.90 -0.98 2.86
C PRO A 8 -1.64 -1.25 4.18
N TYR A 9 -1.05 -2.10 5.02
CA TYR A 9 -1.52 -2.47 6.35
C TYR A 9 -0.32 -2.80 7.24
N LEU A 10 -0.51 -2.75 8.55
CA LEU A 10 0.48 -3.25 9.49
C LEU A 10 0.53 -4.80 9.41
N PRO A 11 1.70 -5.44 9.24
CA PRO A 11 1.81 -6.90 9.09
C PRO A 11 1.52 -7.73 10.35
N TYR A 12 1.03 -7.12 11.44
CA TYR A 12 0.68 -7.79 12.67
C TYR A 12 -0.43 -7.02 13.42
N PRO A 13 -1.42 -7.69 14.05
CA PRO A 13 -1.65 -9.13 14.08
C PRO A 13 -2.04 -9.65 12.69
N ASP A 14 -1.65 -10.88 12.40
CA ASP A 14 -1.83 -11.53 11.12
C ASP A 14 -3.25 -12.12 11.01
N SER A 15 -4.17 -11.35 10.43
CA SER A 15 -5.56 -11.75 10.25
C SER A 15 -5.96 -11.96 8.78
N SER A 16 -5.05 -11.70 7.84
CA SER A 16 -5.26 -11.87 6.40
C SER A 16 -4.05 -12.51 5.74
N GLY A 17 -4.26 -13.18 4.59
CA GLY A 17 -3.18 -13.83 3.83
C GLY A 17 -2.04 -12.86 3.48
N GLY A 18 -2.37 -11.63 3.12
CA GLY A 18 -1.39 -10.59 2.85
C GLY A 18 -0.55 -10.21 4.09
N GLN A 19 -1.16 -10.08 5.27
CA GLN A 19 -0.43 -9.81 6.52
C GLN A 19 0.47 -10.99 6.90
N ILE A 20 -0.03 -12.22 6.80
CA ILE A 20 0.74 -13.44 7.08
C ILE A 20 1.97 -13.50 6.17
N ARG A 21 1.80 -13.26 4.87
CA ARG A 21 2.90 -13.25 3.90
C ARG A 21 3.94 -12.19 4.25
N THR A 22 3.52 -10.94 4.43
CA THR A 22 4.44 -9.84 4.75
C THR A 22 5.16 -10.06 6.09
N LEU A 23 4.49 -10.59 7.11
CA LEU A 23 5.13 -10.91 8.40
C LEU A 23 6.19 -12.00 8.26
N ASN A 24 5.91 -13.06 7.50
CA ASN A 24 6.91 -14.09 7.24
C ASN A 24 8.07 -13.56 6.41
N LEU A 25 7.82 -12.68 5.45
CA LEU A 25 8.88 -12.01 4.70
C LEU A 25 9.79 -11.19 5.62
N LEU A 26 9.22 -10.40 6.55
CA LEU A 26 9.99 -9.69 7.58
C LEU A 26 10.85 -10.64 8.42
N LYS A 27 10.29 -11.78 8.89
CA LYS A 27 11.01 -12.80 9.67
C LYS A 27 12.18 -13.45 8.93
N HIS A 28 12.18 -13.47 7.59
CA HIS A 28 13.29 -14.02 6.82
C HIS A 28 14.32 -12.93 6.48
N LEU A 29 13.85 -11.76 6.04
CA LEU A 29 14.73 -10.68 5.58
C LEU A 29 15.53 -10.04 6.73
N TYR A 30 14.96 -9.91 7.93
CA TYR A 30 15.64 -9.18 9.02
C TYR A 30 16.98 -9.80 9.45
N LYS A 31 17.22 -11.08 9.14
CA LYS A 31 18.45 -11.79 9.50
C LYS A 31 19.69 -11.20 8.83
N ASN A 32 19.55 -10.70 7.59
CA ASN A 32 20.65 -10.21 6.77
C ASN A 32 20.45 -8.75 6.31
N HIS A 33 19.29 -8.16 6.61
CA HIS A 33 18.89 -6.85 6.12
C HIS A 33 18.31 -5.97 7.23
N GLN A 34 18.59 -4.68 7.16
CA GLN A 34 18.03 -3.67 8.04
C GLN A 34 16.75 -3.11 7.40
N ILE A 35 15.60 -3.35 8.02
CA ILE A 35 14.30 -2.98 7.44
C ILE A 35 13.73 -1.76 8.14
N THR A 36 13.43 -0.72 7.38
CA THR A 36 12.53 0.36 7.80
C THR A 36 11.15 0.09 7.20
N LEU A 37 10.17 -0.15 8.06
CA LEU A 37 8.81 -0.46 7.66
C LEU A 37 7.95 0.81 7.68
N VAL A 38 7.25 1.09 6.58
CA VAL A 38 6.26 2.15 6.42
C VAL A 38 4.91 1.48 6.19
N SER A 39 4.01 1.56 7.16
CA SER A 39 2.70 0.90 7.07
C SER A 39 1.54 1.85 7.29
N LEU A 40 0.41 1.57 6.64
CA LEU A 40 -0.85 2.24 6.95
C LEU A 40 -1.57 1.52 8.09
N ILE A 41 -2.23 2.28 8.95
CA ILE A 41 -3.08 1.78 10.04
C ILE A 41 -4.46 2.43 9.94
N LYS A 42 -5.52 1.73 10.37
CA LYS A 42 -6.88 2.28 10.42
C LYS A 42 -7.12 3.03 11.74
N ASN A 43 -6.58 2.50 12.83
CA ASN A 43 -6.75 3.01 14.19
C ASN A 43 -5.40 3.26 14.86
N LYS A 44 -5.29 4.36 15.62
CA LYS A 44 -4.06 4.66 16.39
C LYS A 44 -3.70 3.57 17.39
N SER A 45 -4.68 2.81 17.88
CA SER A 45 -4.47 1.67 18.80
C SER A 45 -3.62 0.56 18.18
N GLU A 46 -3.55 0.45 16.85
CA GLU A 46 -2.69 -0.52 16.17
C GLU A 46 -1.19 -0.25 16.42
N ASN A 47 -0.80 0.95 16.84
CA ASN A 47 0.58 1.25 17.19
C ASN A 47 1.13 0.34 18.30
N LYS A 48 0.28 -0.24 19.16
CA LYS A 48 0.70 -1.22 20.18
C LYS A 48 1.43 -2.42 19.57
N TYR A 49 1.12 -2.77 18.33
CA TYR A 49 1.70 -3.89 17.59
C TYR A 49 3.11 -3.60 17.06
N LYS A 50 3.54 -2.34 17.02
CA LYS A 50 4.93 -1.98 16.66
C LYS A 50 5.94 -2.70 17.53
N LYS A 51 5.67 -2.83 18.84
CA LYS A 51 6.57 -3.52 19.78
C LYS A 51 6.88 -4.95 19.32
N HIS A 52 5.91 -5.65 18.74
CA HIS A 52 6.12 -6.99 18.20
C HIS A 52 6.97 -6.97 16.92
N LEU A 53 6.71 -6.01 16.02
CA LEU A 53 7.37 -5.90 14.73
C LEU A 53 8.80 -5.33 14.81
N LEU A 54 9.14 -4.58 15.86
CA LEU A 54 10.50 -4.07 16.10
C LEU A 54 11.55 -5.17 16.28
N LYS A 55 11.13 -6.42 16.54
CA LYS A 55 12.02 -7.59 16.50
C LYS A 55 12.60 -7.87 15.10
N TYR A 56 11.90 -7.42 14.05
CA TYR A 56 12.24 -7.68 12.65
C TYR A 56 12.53 -6.39 11.87
N CYS A 57 12.25 -5.23 12.45
CA CYS A 57 12.39 -3.93 11.81
C CYS A 57 13.27 -3.03 12.65
N HIS A 58 14.23 -2.37 12.00
CA HIS A 58 15.05 -1.34 12.63
C HIS A 58 14.22 -0.10 13.00
N LYS A 59 13.26 0.25 12.14
CA LYS A 59 12.41 1.43 12.31
C LYS A 59 11.01 1.15 11.76
N ILE A 60 9.98 1.71 12.40
CA ILE A 60 8.59 1.55 11.96
C ILE A 60 7.87 2.89 11.97
N LEU A 61 7.46 3.33 10.78
CA LEU A 61 6.63 4.51 10.55
C LEU A 61 5.22 4.04 10.21
N THR A 62 4.22 4.63 10.87
CA THR A 62 2.81 4.28 10.66
C THR A 62 1.98 5.51 10.41
N PHE A 63 1.08 5.41 9.45
CA PHE A 63 0.23 6.53 9.05
C PHE A 63 -1.23 6.12 9.10
N GLN A 64 -2.05 6.95 9.74
CA GLN A 64 -3.47 6.66 9.87
C GLN A 64 -4.21 7.00 8.58
N ARG A 65 -4.84 6.00 7.99
CA ARG A 65 -5.83 6.15 6.91
C ARG A 65 -7.24 6.07 7.47
N SER A 66 -8.23 6.39 6.64
CA SER A 66 -9.64 6.27 7.03
C SER A 66 -9.98 4.82 7.44
N PRO A 67 -10.64 4.58 8.59
CA PRO A 67 -11.02 3.25 9.02
C PRO A 67 -12.11 2.65 8.12
N ASN A 68 -13.04 3.50 7.65
CA ASN A 68 -14.03 3.14 6.65
C ASN A 68 -13.54 3.57 5.24
N PRO A 69 -13.48 2.66 4.26
CA PRO A 69 -13.12 3.03 2.90
C PRO A 69 -14.15 3.95 2.22
N PHE A 70 -15.44 3.77 2.46
CA PHE A 70 -16.54 4.49 1.80
C PHE A 70 -16.93 5.77 2.53
N THR A 71 -15.98 6.68 2.71
CA THR A 71 -16.29 8.03 3.19
C THR A 71 -16.68 8.93 2.04
N LEU A 72 -17.54 9.94 2.30
CA LEU A 72 -17.90 10.96 1.31
C LEU A 72 -16.65 11.62 0.70
N LYS A 73 -15.63 11.89 1.54
CA LYS A 73 -14.32 12.39 1.10
C LYS A 73 -13.64 11.49 0.07
N ASN A 74 -13.61 10.17 0.31
CA ASN A 74 -13.00 9.23 -0.62
C ASN A 74 -13.80 9.09 -1.92
N ILE A 75 -15.14 9.10 -1.82
CA ILE A 75 -16.03 9.01 -2.98
C ILE A 75 -15.83 10.23 -3.88
N ILE A 76 -15.92 11.44 -3.31
CA ILE A 76 -15.69 12.71 -4.04
C ILE A 76 -14.29 12.71 -4.66
N ARG A 77 -13.25 12.41 -3.87
CA ARG A 77 -11.87 12.38 -4.38
C ARG A 77 -11.68 11.38 -5.52
N THR A 78 -12.32 10.22 -5.45
CA THR A 78 -12.25 9.22 -6.53
C THR A 78 -12.97 9.71 -7.78
N GLY A 79 -14.12 10.37 -7.62
CA GLY A 79 -14.88 10.94 -8.74
C GLY A 79 -14.10 12.02 -9.50
N PHE A 80 -13.48 12.95 -8.77
CA PHE A 80 -12.81 14.13 -9.33
C PHE A 80 -11.31 13.97 -9.59
N THR A 81 -10.74 12.77 -9.40
CA THR A 81 -9.32 12.50 -9.73
C THR A 81 -9.19 11.31 -10.67
N SER A 82 -8.03 11.19 -11.31
CA SER A 82 -7.67 9.99 -12.08
C SER A 82 -7.32 8.80 -11.20
N GLN A 83 -7.21 8.96 -9.88
CA GLN A 83 -6.86 7.88 -8.96
C GLN A 83 -8.07 6.95 -8.75
N PRO A 84 -7.90 5.62 -8.87
CA PRO A 84 -8.96 4.66 -8.56
C PRO A 84 -9.25 4.64 -7.06
N PHE A 85 -10.44 4.19 -6.69
CA PHE A 85 -10.89 4.09 -5.30
C PHE A 85 -9.91 3.31 -4.43
N LEU A 86 -9.29 2.26 -4.99
CA LEU A 86 -8.29 1.43 -4.30
C LEU A 86 -7.06 2.22 -3.85
N ILE A 87 -6.57 3.16 -4.67
CA ILE A 87 -5.47 4.07 -4.30
C ILE A 87 -5.96 5.09 -3.27
N VAL A 88 -7.13 5.70 -3.52
CA VAL A 88 -7.66 6.76 -2.65
C VAL A 88 -7.88 6.26 -1.22
N ARG A 89 -8.53 5.09 -1.06
CA ARG A 89 -8.81 4.49 0.25
C ARG A 89 -7.56 4.02 1.00
N ASN A 90 -6.48 3.74 0.27
CA ASN A 90 -5.16 3.35 0.81
C ASN A 90 -4.15 4.50 0.76
N SER A 91 -4.63 5.74 0.93
CA SER A 91 -3.76 6.90 1.12
C SER A 91 -3.88 7.43 2.55
N ALA A 92 -2.77 7.92 3.09
CA ALA A 92 -2.75 8.60 4.37
C ALA A 92 -1.92 9.89 4.27
N PRO A 93 -2.29 10.94 5.01
CA PRO A 93 -1.53 12.18 5.03
C PRO A 93 -0.13 11.95 5.60
N GLY A 94 0.87 12.64 5.06
CA GLY A 94 2.25 12.61 5.55
C GLY A 94 3.11 11.42 5.09
N VAL A 95 2.52 10.34 4.55
CA VAL A 95 3.29 9.16 4.11
C VAL A 95 4.35 9.54 3.09
N LYS A 96 3.95 10.23 2.01
CA LYS A 96 4.86 10.63 0.93
C LYS A 96 6.01 11.52 1.41
N ALA A 97 5.70 12.47 2.31
CA ALA A 97 6.72 13.35 2.89
C ALA A 97 7.70 12.58 3.78
N ALA A 98 7.20 11.62 4.56
CA ALA A 98 8.06 10.78 5.39
C ALA A 98 8.92 9.83 4.55
N VAL A 99 8.35 9.18 3.52
CA VAL A 99 9.11 8.34 2.58
C VAL A 99 10.19 9.16 1.90
N LYS A 100 9.88 10.38 1.45
CA LYS A 100 10.90 11.29 0.89
C LYS A 100 12.02 11.55 1.90
N LYS A 101 11.68 11.95 3.13
CA LYS A 101 12.67 12.20 4.19
C LYS A 101 13.55 10.98 4.47
N GLU A 102 12.96 9.78 4.50
CA GLU A 102 13.71 8.54 4.66
C GLU A 102 14.68 8.33 3.49
N LEU A 103 14.21 8.46 2.25
CA LEU A 103 15.08 8.30 1.06
C LEU A 103 16.22 9.33 1.02
N ASP A 104 15.95 10.57 1.40
CA ASP A 104 16.96 11.65 1.42
C ASP A 104 18.06 11.41 2.48
N THR A 105 17.79 10.64 3.54
CA THR A 105 18.69 10.55 4.73
C THR A 105 19.16 9.14 5.08
N GLY A 106 18.47 8.10 4.60
CA GLY A 106 18.64 6.73 5.08
C GLY A 106 19.65 5.90 4.31
N ASN A 107 20.06 6.34 3.11
CA ASN A 107 20.89 5.59 2.16
C ASN A 107 20.33 4.17 1.94
N TYR A 108 19.09 4.08 1.45
CA TYR A 108 18.43 2.80 1.19
C TYR A 108 18.96 2.16 -0.09
N ASP A 109 19.24 0.86 -0.02
CA ASP A 109 19.73 0.10 -1.18
C ASP A 109 18.56 -0.27 -2.11
N ILE A 110 17.36 -0.45 -1.55
CA ILE A 110 16.17 -0.89 -2.29
C ILE A 110 14.88 -0.48 -1.58
N ILE A 111 13.85 -0.20 -2.36
CA ILE A 111 12.48 0.00 -1.88
C ILE A 111 11.69 -1.26 -2.19
N HIS A 112 11.02 -1.82 -1.18
CA HIS A 112 10.09 -2.94 -1.36
C HIS A 112 8.66 -2.42 -1.22
N ALA A 113 7.90 -2.39 -2.29
CA ALA A 113 6.51 -1.97 -2.30
C ALA A 113 5.59 -3.19 -2.33
N GLU A 114 4.89 -3.44 -1.22
CA GLU A 114 3.81 -4.42 -1.19
C GLU A 114 2.54 -3.78 -1.75
N THR A 115 2.08 -4.30 -2.88
CA THR A 115 0.95 -3.88 -3.71
C THR A 115 1.12 -2.55 -4.45
N PHE A 116 0.65 -2.45 -5.69
CA PHE A 116 0.88 -1.27 -6.52
C PHE A 116 0.30 0.02 -5.91
N TYR A 117 -0.76 -0.09 -5.10
CA TYR A 117 -1.45 1.07 -4.54
C TYR A 117 -0.70 1.75 -3.38
N VAL A 118 0.47 1.24 -2.95
CA VAL A 118 1.39 2.01 -2.08
C VAL A 118 2.39 2.87 -2.86
N MET A 119 2.60 2.56 -4.15
CA MET A 119 3.54 3.28 -5.03
C MET A 119 3.31 4.79 -5.13
N PRO A 120 2.07 5.34 -5.08
CA PRO A 120 1.86 6.79 -5.04
C PRO A 120 2.54 7.51 -3.86
N SER A 121 2.90 6.78 -2.80
CA SER A 121 3.61 7.30 -1.63
C SER A 121 5.12 7.38 -1.83
N ILE A 122 5.65 6.79 -2.90
CA ILE A 122 7.08 6.82 -3.23
C ILE A 122 7.32 8.05 -4.13
N PRO A 123 8.16 9.01 -3.73
CA PRO A 123 8.54 10.12 -4.60
C PRO A 123 9.42 9.62 -5.76
N GLU A 124 9.74 10.48 -6.71
CA GLU A 124 10.76 10.15 -7.70
C GLU A 124 12.10 9.91 -7.01
N THR A 125 12.77 8.83 -7.41
CA THR A 125 13.98 8.35 -6.75
C THR A 125 14.78 7.49 -7.72
N THR A 126 16.09 7.45 -7.52
CA THR A 126 17.02 6.54 -8.19
C THR A 126 17.19 5.22 -7.45
N THR A 127 16.64 5.10 -6.23
CA THR A 127 16.68 3.84 -5.48
C THR A 127 15.83 2.79 -6.19
N PRO A 128 16.37 1.61 -6.51
CA PRO A 128 15.63 0.54 -7.17
C PRO A 128 14.36 0.15 -6.40
N ILE A 129 13.27 -0.12 -7.11
CA ILE A 129 11.98 -0.49 -6.53
C ILE A 129 11.67 -1.93 -6.90
N VAL A 130 11.32 -2.74 -5.91
CA VAL A 130 10.72 -4.05 -6.09
C VAL A 130 9.25 -3.92 -5.73
N LEU A 131 8.40 -3.90 -6.75
CA LEU A 131 6.95 -3.96 -6.61
C LEU A 131 6.49 -5.42 -6.57
N VAL A 132 5.66 -5.74 -5.57
CA VAL A 132 5.06 -7.07 -5.45
C VAL A 132 3.55 -6.96 -5.24
N ASP A 133 2.78 -7.40 -6.23
CA ASP A 133 1.36 -7.67 -6.07
C ASP A 133 1.11 -9.18 -5.88
N GLN A 134 0.17 -9.50 -4.99
CA GLN A 134 -0.24 -10.90 -4.75
C GLN A 134 -1.29 -11.36 -5.76
N THR A 135 -1.99 -10.42 -6.38
CA THR A 135 -3.08 -10.63 -7.33
C THR A 135 -3.09 -9.50 -8.35
N ILE A 136 -3.64 -9.75 -9.53
CA ILE A 136 -3.95 -8.68 -10.49
C ILE A 136 -5.26 -8.02 -10.05
N GLU A 137 -5.16 -6.88 -9.40
CA GLU A 137 -6.26 -6.22 -8.68
C GLU A 137 -7.39 -5.84 -9.65
N TYR A 138 -7.08 -5.30 -10.84
CA TYR A 138 -8.14 -4.95 -11.80
C TYR A 138 -8.97 -6.17 -12.22
N LEU A 139 -8.38 -7.38 -12.30
CA LEU A 139 -9.14 -8.59 -12.65
C LEU A 139 -10.06 -9.03 -11.51
N VAL A 140 -9.62 -8.89 -10.25
CA VAL A 140 -10.45 -9.18 -9.07
C VAL A 140 -11.68 -8.26 -9.06
N TYR A 141 -11.47 -6.96 -9.26
CA TYR A 141 -12.57 -5.99 -9.31
C TYR A 141 -13.47 -6.17 -10.54
N GLN A 142 -12.91 -6.51 -11.71
CA GLN A 142 -13.68 -6.83 -12.90
C GLN A 142 -14.60 -8.04 -12.67
N HIS A 143 -14.08 -9.09 -12.03
CA HIS A 143 -14.86 -10.26 -11.67
C HIS A 143 -16.04 -9.89 -10.75
N TYR A 144 -15.80 -9.07 -9.71
CA TYR A 144 -16.87 -8.59 -8.84
C TYR A 144 -17.95 -7.79 -9.59
N ILE A 145 -17.55 -6.88 -10.49
CA ILE A 145 -18.48 -6.05 -11.25
C ILE A 145 -19.38 -6.91 -12.15
N ASN A 146 -18.80 -7.91 -12.80
CA ASN A 146 -19.53 -8.78 -13.73
C ASN A 146 -20.52 -9.70 -13.01
N ASN A 147 -20.15 -10.22 -11.83
CA ASN A 147 -20.89 -11.29 -11.16
C ASN A 147 -21.78 -10.81 -10.01
N THR A 148 -21.48 -9.68 -9.37
CA THR A 148 -22.14 -9.27 -8.11
C THR A 148 -22.70 -7.87 -8.15
N ALA A 149 -22.07 -6.93 -8.86
CA ALA A 149 -22.53 -5.54 -8.85
C ALA A 149 -23.90 -5.38 -9.53
N SER A 150 -24.78 -4.61 -8.87
CA SER A 150 -26.08 -4.22 -9.43
C SER A 150 -25.91 -3.45 -10.73
N ILE A 151 -26.77 -3.75 -11.72
CA ILE A 151 -26.71 -3.18 -13.07
C ILE A 151 -26.69 -1.65 -13.07
N PHE A 152 -27.38 -1.01 -12.12
CA PHE A 152 -27.48 0.44 -12.01
C PHE A 152 -26.18 1.13 -11.60
N ILE A 153 -25.32 0.45 -10.84
CA ILE A 153 -24.04 1.02 -10.36
C ILE A 153 -22.84 0.54 -11.19
N ARG A 154 -23.03 -0.44 -12.08
CA ARG A 154 -21.97 -0.97 -12.96
C ARG A 154 -21.26 0.12 -13.78
N PRO A 155 -21.92 1.13 -14.37
CA PRO A 155 -21.21 2.17 -15.11
C PRO A 155 -20.18 2.92 -14.26
N LEU A 156 -20.55 3.26 -13.01
CA LEU A 156 -19.65 3.94 -12.08
C LEU A 156 -18.45 3.06 -11.71
N PHE A 157 -18.69 1.77 -11.45
CA PHE A 157 -17.60 0.83 -11.16
C PHE A 157 -16.72 0.55 -12.38
N ASN A 158 -17.26 0.54 -13.59
CA ASN A 158 -16.47 0.37 -14.81
C ASN A 158 -15.54 1.56 -15.06
N ILE A 159 -15.95 2.78 -14.71
CA ILE A 159 -15.07 3.96 -14.73
C ILE A 159 -13.91 3.76 -13.73
N ASP A 160 -14.20 3.34 -12.50
CA ASP A 160 -13.14 3.08 -11.51
C ASP A 160 -12.23 1.92 -11.91
N LEU A 161 -12.78 0.87 -12.53
CA LEU A 161 -12.04 -0.28 -13.06
C LEU A 161 -11.06 0.15 -14.16
N ALA A 162 -11.47 1.05 -15.06
CA ALA A 162 -10.59 1.60 -16.09
C ALA A 162 -9.42 2.38 -15.47
N LYS A 163 -9.70 3.23 -14.46
CA LYS A 163 -8.66 3.92 -13.68
C LYS A 163 -7.72 2.92 -13.02
N LEU A 164 -8.28 1.87 -12.39
CA LEU A 164 -7.53 0.83 -11.69
C LEU A 164 -6.56 0.11 -12.63
N LYS A 165 -7.06 -0.39 -13.76
CA LYS A 165 -6.27 -1.07 -14.79
C LYS A 165 -5.14 -0.19 -15.33
N TYR A 166 -5.41 1.09 -15.55
CA TYR A 166 -4.39 2.04 -15.99
C TYR A 166 -3.27 2.19 -14.95
N TRP A 167 -3.62 2.48 -13.70
CA TRP A 167 -2.62 2.76 -12.66
C TRP A 167 -1.83 1.52 -12.24
N GLU A 168 -2.47 0.35 -12.19
CA GLU A 168 -1.77 -0.91 -11.91
C GLU A 168 -0.69 -1.16 -12.97
N LYS A 169 -1.02 -1.07 -14.26
CA LYS A 169 -0.04 -1.19 -15.36
C LYS A 169 1.06 -0.13 -15.29
N TYR A 170 0.69 1.13 -15.05
CA TYR A 170 1.64 2.23 -14.95
C TYR A 170 2.70 1.99 -13.88
N TYR A 171 2.29 1.53 -12.68
CA TYR A 171 3.24 1.29 -11.60
C TYR A 171 4.08 0.03 -11.81
N TRP A 172 3.54 -1.00 -12.46
CA TRP A 172 4.32 -2.16 -12.90
C TRP A 172 5.39 -1.82 -13.95
N GLN A 173 5.14 -0.85 -14.82
CA GLN A 173 6.13 -0.37 -15.80
C GLN A 173 7.20 0.54 -15.17
N LYS A 174 6.90 1.15 -14.02
CA LYS A 174 7.77 2.11 -13.33
C LYS A 174 8.69 1.46 -12.30
N ALA A 175 8.32 0.30 -11.78
CA ALA A 175 9.14 -0.49 -10.86
C ALA A 175 10.23 -1.24 -11.62
#